data_AF-A0A2V9D1G3-F1
#
_entry.id   AF-A0A2V9D1G3-F1
#
_cell.length_a   1.000
_cell.length_b   1.000
_cell.length_c   1.000
_cell.angle_alpha   90.00
_cell.angle_beta   90.00
_cell.angle_gamma   90.00
#
_symmetry.space_group_name_H-M   'P 1'
#
loop_
_entity.id
_entity.type
_entity.pdbx_description
1 polymer ?
#
loop_
_entity_poly.entity_id
_entity_poly.type
_entity_poly.pdbx_seq_one_letter_code
_entity_poly.pdbx_strand_id
1 'polypeptide(L)'
;MALTAIDVTAKTMDYRQTQRDFELGGFHEHNPMLRPMLGHPVAMYAYGAAYAIGALWVGHKMRTSRFGVVRKLWWLPQAYSIEQNVYGYAYTRARYTH
;
A
#
# COMPACT_ATOMS: atom_id res chain seq x y z
N MET A 1 11.52 10.78 -2.82
CA MET A 1 10.47 11.63 -2.22
C MET A 1 9.19 11.61 -3.04
N ALA A 2 9.21 11.91 -4.34
CA ALA A 2 8.01 11.82 -5.20
C ALA A 2 7.32 10.43 -5.15
N LEU A 3 8.06 9.33 -5.34
CA LEU A 3 7.50 7.97 -5.27
C LEU A 3 6.88 7.63 -3.91
N THR A 4 7.48 8.10 -2.82
CA THR A 4 6.96 7.88 -1.47
C THR A 4 5.68 8.66 -1.23
N ALA A 5 5.59 9.90 -1.71
CA ALA A 5 4.37 10.68 -1.63
C ALA A 5 3.23 10.00 -2.41
N ILE A 6 3.50 9.53 -3.63
CA ILE A 6 2.55 8.78 -4.45
C ILE A 6 2.11 7.49 -3.73
N ASP A 7 3.05 6.75 -3.15
CA ASP A 7 2.77 5.52 -2.39
C ASP A 7 1.86 5.76 -1.19
N VAL A 8 2.17 6.77 -0.37
CA VAL A 8 1.33 7.15 0.77
C VAL A 8 -0.05 7.60 0.31
N THR A 9 -0.15 8.36 -0.79
CA THR A 9 -1.44 8.77 -1.36
C THR A 9 -2.27 7.56 -1.82
N ALA A 10 -1.67 6.64 -2.58
CA ALA A 10 -2.36 5.43 -3.06
C ALA A 10 -2.88 4.59 -1.89
N LYS A 11 -2.05 4.35 -0.86
CA LYS A 11 -2.45 3.65 0.38
C LYS A 11 -3.61 4.35 1.10
N THR A 12 -3.54 5.67 1.21
CA THR A 12 -4.58 6.45 1.89
C THR A 12 -5.92 6.36 1.14
N MET A 13 -5.89 6.39 -0.19
CA MET A 13 -7.09 6.25 -1.02
C MET A 13 -7.69 4.85 -0.89
N ASP A 14 -6.87 3.81 -1.00
CA ASP A 14 -7.29 2.41 -0.87
C ASP A 14 -7.90 2.16 0.52
N TYR A 15 -7.24 2.56 1.60
CA TYR A 15 -7.79 2.35 2.95
C TYR A 15 -9.10 3.09 3.18
N ARG A 16 -9.22 4.34 2.73
CA ARG A 16 -10.49 5.07 2.85
C ARG A 16 -11.63 4.36 2.14
N GLN A 17 -11.35 3.78 0.97
CA GLN A 17 -12.31 3.00 0.21
C GLN A 17 -12.68 1.72 0.98
N THR A 18 -11.67 0.93 1.38
CA THR A 18 -11.84 -0.31 2.15
C THR A 18 -12.62 -0.10 3.44
N GLN A 19 -12.40 0.99 4.16
CA GLN A 19 -13.16 1.32 5.35
C GLN A 19 -14.64 1.58 5.06
N ARG A 20 -14.93 2.36 4.02
CA ARG A 20 -16.31 2.62 3.60
C ARG A 20 -17.02 1.34 3.22
N ASP A 21 -16.37 0.48 2.45
CA ASP A 21 -16.98 -0.75 1.96
C ASP A 21 -17.14 -1.78 3.10
N PHE A 22 -16.24 -1.79 4.09
CA PHE A 22 -16.43 -2.54 5.33
C PHE A 22 -17.62 -2.05 6.14
N GLU A 23 -17.80 -0.73 6.28
CA GLU A 23 -18.94 -0.12 6.99
C GLU A 23 -20.29 -0.36 6.28
N LEU A 24 -20.30 -0.39 4.94
CA LEU A 24 -21.49 -0.68 4.14
C LEU A 24 -21.89 -2.17 4.13
N GLY A 25 -20.99 -3.04 4.57
CA GLY A 25 -21.20 -4.48 4.62
C GLY A 25 -20.94 -5.18 3.29
N GLY A 26 -20.56 -6.46 3.35
CA GLY A 26 -20.27 -7.28 2.15
C GLY A 26 -18.81 -7.24 1.66
N PHE A 27 -17.97 -6.35 2.20
CA PHE A 27 -16.55 -6.32 1.89
C PHE A 27 -15.80 -7.53 2.45
N HIS A 28 -14.99 -8.18 1.61
CA HIS A 28 -14.10 -9.28 2.00
C HIS A 28 -12.65 -8.93 1.66
N GLU A 29 -11.83 -8.71 2.68
CA GLU A 29 -10.38 -8.50 2.53
C GLU A 29 -9.69 -9.82 2.16
N HIS A 30 -9.04 -9.83 1.01
CA HIS A 30 -8.29 -11.00 0.54
C HIS A 30 -6.89 -11.07 1.15
N ASN A 31 -6.31 -9.95 1.60
CA ASN A 31 -4.99 -9.92 2.19
C ASN A 31 -5.02 -10.38 3.66
N PRO A 32 -4.47 -11.56 3.99
CA PRO A 32 -4.50 -12.08 5.36
C PRO A 32 -3.75 -11.21 6.37
N MET A 33 -2.80 -10.37 5.94
CA MET A 33 -2.12 -9.43 6.84
C MET A 33 -3.00 -8.23 7.22
N LEU A 34 -3.91 -7.82 6.34
CA LEU A 34 -4.80 -6.67 6.58
C LEU A 34 -6.09 -7.07 7.28
N ARG A 35 -6.53 -8.34 7.14
CA ARG A 35 -7.75 -8.87 7.79
C ARG A 35 -7.86 -8.55 9.29
N PRO A 36 -6.82 -8.71 10.13
CA PRO A 36 -6.90 -8.39 11.56
C PRO A 36 -7.08 -6.89 11.85
N MET A 37 -6.82 -6.03 10.87
CA MET A 37 -6.86 -4.57 11.00
C MET A 37 -8.16 -3.96 10.46
N LEU A 38 -9.02 -4.77 9.83
CA LEU A 38 -10.32 -4.30 9.33
C LEU A 38 -11.18 -3.76 10.49
N GLY A 39 -11.90 -2.68 10.23
CA GLY A 39 -12.66 -1.97 11.27
C GLY A 39 -11.80 -1.16 12.25
N HIS A 40 -10.47 -1.20 12.13
CA HIS A 40 -9.55 -0.41 12.95
C HIS A 40 -8.77 0.60 12.08
N PRO A 41 -9.34 1.79 11.78
CA PRO A 41 -8.74 2.80 10.90
C PRO A 41 -7.27 3.07 11.22
N VAL A 42 -7.00 3.32 12.50
CA VAL A 42 -5.66 3.67 12.98
C VAL A 42 -4.65 2.56 12.69
N ALA A 43 -5.04 1.29 12.85
CA ALA A 43 -4.16 0.15 12.58
C ALA A 43 -3.85 0.03 11.08
N MET A 44 -4.84 0.22 10.21
CA MET A 44 -4.65 0.19 8.76
C MET A 44 -3.70 1.31 8.29
N TYR A 45 -3.95 2.56 8.73
CA TYR A 45 -3.07 3.68 8.39
C TYR A 45 -1.65 3.49 8.95
N ALA A 46 -1.52 3.00 10.19
CA ALA A 46 -0.21 2.73 10.79
C ALA A 46 0.56 1.66 10.00
N TYR A 47 -0.10 0.57 9.59
CA TYR A 47 0.51 -0.45 8.75
C TYR A 47 0.96 0.12 7.40
N GLY A 48 0.12 0.91 6.73
CA GLY A 48 0.49 1.54 5.46
C GLY A 48 1.69 2.49 5.58
N ALA A 49 1.72 3.31 6.64
CA ALA A 49 2.84 4.21 6.91
C ALA A 49 4.14 3.42 7.19
N ALA A 50 4.06 2.39 8.03
CA ALA A 50 5.21 1.51 8.32
C ALA A 50 5.73 0.83 7.05
N TYR A 51 4.83 0.35 6.20
CA TYR A 51 5.18 -0.25 4.92
C TYR A 51 5.87 0.76 4.00
N ALA A 52 5.33 1.96 3.83
CA ALA A 52 5.92 3.01 2.99
C ALA A 52 7.32 3.44 3.47
N ILE A 53 7.50 3.57 4.79
CA ILE A 53 8.81 3.85 5.40
C ILE A 53 9.78 2.69 5.14
N GLY A 54 9.34 1.45 5.32
CA GLY A 54 10.12 0.25 5.02
C GLY A 54 10.57 0.20 3.55
N ALA A 55 9.65 0.44 2.61
CA ALA A 55 9.94 0.48 1.18
C ALA A 55 10.92 1.61 0.79
N LEU A 56 10.82 2.77 1.45
CA LEU A 56 11.79 3.86 1.30
C LEU A 56 13.17 3.44 1.82
N TRP A 57 13.24 2.83 3.01
CA TRP A 57 14.49 2.36 3.59
C TRP A 57 15.17 1.30 2.74
N VAL A 58 14.42 0.29 2.27
CA VAL A 58 14.93 -0.74 1.34
C VAL A 58 15.43 -0.09 0.05
N GLY A 59 14.64 0.80 -0.55
CA GLY A 59 15.06 1.53 -1.75
C GLY A 59 16.34 2.35 -1.53
N HIS A 60 16.50 2.97 -0.36
CA HIS A 60 17.72 3.68 0.00
C HIS A 60 18.93 2.72 0.10
N LYS A 61 18.78 1.58 0.79
CA LYS A 61 19.84 0.56 0.88
C LYS A 61 20.23 0.01 -0.49
N MET A 62 19.26 -0.20 -1.37
CA MET A 62 19.48 -0.64 -2.76
C MET A 62 20.29 0.41 -3.54
N ARG A 63 19.96 1.71 -3.42
CA ARG A 63 20.73 2.79 -4.07
C ARG A 63 22.20 2.80 -3.66
N THR A 64 22.49 2.49 -2.40
CA THR A 64 23.86 2.46 -1.87
C THR A 64 24.58 1.13 -2.08
N SER A 65 23.93 0.15 -2.73
CA SER A 65 24.50 -1.19 -2.92
C SER A 65 25.70 -1.18 -3.87
N ARG A 66 26.68 -2.05 -3.59
CA ARG A 66 27.84 -2.30 -4.47
C ARG A 66 27.44 -3.06 -5.75
N PHE A 67 26.36 -3.85 -5.69
CA PHE A 67 25.85 -4.60 -6.82
C PHE A 67 25.07 -3.70 -7.78
N GLY A 68 25.59 -3.51 -9.01
CA GLY A 68 25.02 -2.60 -10.00
C GLY A 68 23.57 -2.91 -10.38
N VAL A 69 23.19 -4.18 -10.45
CA VAL A 69 21.80 -4.61 -10.73
C VAL A 69 20.86 -4.17 -9.61
N VAL A 70 21.19 -4.48 -8.35
CA VAL A 70 20.40 -4.08 -7.17
C VAL A 70 20.24 -2.55 -7.12
N ARG A 71 21.32 -1.83 -7.42
CA ARG A 71 21.29 -0.37 -7.47
C ARG A 71 20.36 0.17 -8.55
N LYS A 72 20.27 -0.45 -9.73
CA LYS A 72 19.33 -0.05 -10.79
C LYS A 72 17.87 -0.34 -10.45
N LEU A 73 17.63 -1.29 -9.56
CA LEU A 73 16.29 -1.74 -9.15
C LEU A 73 15.77 -1.04 -7.88
N TRP A 74 16.42 0.01 -7.40
CA TRP A 74 16.08 0.69 -6.14
C TRP A 74 14.64 1.19 -6.02
N TRP A 75 13.99 1.42 -7.16
CA TRP A 75 12.63 1.94 -7.25
C TRP A 75 11.55 0.85 -7.11
N LEU A 76 11.93 -0.43 -7.28
CA LEU A 76 10.99 -1.56 -7.25
C LEU A 76 10.13 -1.62 -5.97
N PRO A 77 10.67 -1.43 -4.75
CA PRO A 77 9.84 -1.53 -3.54
C PRO A 77 8.69 -0.52 -3.52
N GLN A 78 8.94 0.73 -3.96
CA GLN A 78 7.90 1.76 -4.01
C GLN A 78 6.92 1.51 -5.16
N ALA A 79 7.40 1.10 -6.33
CA ALA A 79 6.52 0.82 -7.47
C ALA A 79 5.57 -0.35 -7.20
N TYR A 80 6.07 -1.44 -6.60
CA TYR A 80 5.25 -2.58 -6.21
C TYR A 80 4.18 -2.17 -5.18
N SER A 81 4.57 -1.38 -4.18
CA SER A 81 3.62 -0.85 -3.19
C SER A 81 2.49 -0.04 -3.83
N ILE A 82 2.84 0.88 -4.74
CA ILE A 82 1.87 1.72 -5.45
C ILE A 82 0.92 0.85 -6.26
N GLU A 83 1.46 -0.10 -7.03
CA GLU A 83 0.67 -1.00 -7.87
C GLU A 83 -0.36 -1.78 -7.05
N GLN A 84 0.06 -2.39 -5.93
CA GLN A 84 -0.86 -3.14 -5.08
C GLN A 84 -2.01 -2.29 -4.51
N ASN A 85 -1.72 -1.04 -4.11
CA ASN A 85 -2.74 -0.17 -3.53
C ASN A 85 -3.66 0.43 -4.60
N VAL A 86 -3.14 0.71 -5.80
CA VAL A 86 -3.96 1.13 -6.95
C VAL A 86 -4.85 -0.01 -7.42
N TYR A 87 -4.32 -1.23 -7.50
CA TYR A 87 -5.10 -2.42 -7.85
C TYR A 87 -6.18 -2.70 -6.80
N GLY A 88 -5.84 -2.64 -5.51
CA GLY A 88 -6.80 -2.77 -4.40
C GLY A 88 -7.93 -1.76 -4.53
N TYR A 89 -7.59 -0.47 -4.70
CA TYR A 89 -8.57 0.60 -4.88
C TYR A 89 -9.49 0.35 -6.08
N ALA A 90 -8.92 -0.01 -7.24
CA ALA A 90 -9.67 -0.24 -8.47
C ALA A 90 -10.59 -1.48 -8.36
N TYR A 91 -10.09 -2.57 -7.77
CA TYR A 91 -10.83 -3.81 -7.56
C TYR A 91 -12.02 -3.60 -6.62
N THR A 92 -11.76 -2.93 -5.50
CA THR A 92 -12.74 -2.62 -4.47
C THR A 92 -13.84 -1.72 -5.04
N ARG A 93 -13.46 -0.67 -5.78
CA ARG A 93 -14.40 0.19 -6.50
C ARG A 93 -15.21 -0.56 -7.56
N ALA A 94 -14.64 -1.52 -8.28
CA ALA A 94 -15.38 -2.26 -9.30
C ALA A 94 -16.43 -3.24 -8.71
N ARG A 95 -16.28 -3.66 -7.45
CA ARG A 95 -17.10 -4.73 -6.85
C ARG A 95 -18.05 -4.29 -5.74
N TYR A 96 -17.78 -3.17 -5.07
CA TYR A 96 -18.51 -2.80 -3.85
C TYR A 96 -19.17 -1.42 -3.88
N THR A 97 -18.91 -0.56 -4.90
CA THR A 97 -19.71 0.66 -5.06
C THR A 97 -21.00 0.36 -5.83
N HIS A 98 -22.11 0.31 -5.10
CA HIS A 98 -23.49 0.39 -5.60
C HIS A 98 -24.11 1.74 -5.20
#